data_AF-A0A969J632-F1
#
_entry.id   AF-A0A969J632-F1
#
_cell.length_a   1.000
_cell.length_b   1.000
_cell.length_c   1.000
_cell.angle_alpha   90.00
_cell.angle_beta   90.00
_cell.angle_gamma   90.00
#
_symmetry.space_group_name_H-M   'P 1'
#
loop_
_entity.id
_entity.type
_entity.pdbx_description
1 polymer ?
#
loop_
_entity_poly.entity_id
_entity_poly.type
_entity_poly.pdbx_seq_one_letter_code
_entity_poly.pdbx_strand_id
1 'polypeptide(L)'
;MPIQIGQAILTPTPYRILAVDRVNPQTVLLIDLKPYRILRLGVEIVPKFLLATAWGYILASQTQIVLLDQDGRQVGQIEVASAMTAIASFSHYGLLVATWDGQQGCLHTVDLREAGVDLLF
;
A
#
# COMPACT_ATOMS: atom_id res chain seq x y z
N MET A 1 9.22 23.16 6.14
CA MET A 1 10.13 22.05 6.48
C MET A 1 10.26 21.14 5.28
N PRO A 2 11.47 20.75 4.85
CA PRO A 2 11.66 19.82 3.74
C PRO A 2 11.07 18.44 4.06
N ILE A 3 10.47 17.79 3.07
CA ILE A 3 9.98 16.41 3.18
C ILE A 3 11.14 15.47 2.95
N GLN A 4 11.37 14.54 3.88
CA GLN A 4 12.35 13.48 3.70
C GLN A 4 11.62 12.23 3.24
N ILE A 5 11.87 11.82 2.00
CA ILE A 5 11.29 10.60 1.42
C ILE A 5 12.10 9.40 1.91
N GLY A 6 11.43 8.41 2.51
CA GLY A 6 12.04 7.14 2.92
C GLY A 6 12.00 6.09 1.80
N GLN A 7 10.79 5.79 1.35
CA GLN A 7 10.51 4.90 0.22
C GLN A 7 9.51 5.59 -0.72
N ALA A 8 9.61 5.31 -2.02
CA ALA A 8 8.72 5.85 -3.02
C ALA A 8 8.56 4.89 -4.19
N ILE A 9 7.36 4.89 -4.78
CA ILE A 9 7.03 4.12 -5.98
C ILE A 9 6.31 5.02 -6.98
N LEU A 10 6.43 4.64 -8.25
CA LEU A 10 5.59 5.20 -9.30
C LEU A 10 4.16 4.69 -9.17
N THR A 11 3.20 5.49 -9.60
CA THR A 11 1.79 5.10 -9.68
C THR A 11 1.35 5.03 -11.15
N PRO A 12 0.25 4.32 -11.46
CA PRO A 12 -0.33 4.35 -12.80
C PRO A 12 -0.81 5.74 -13.24
N THR A 13 -1.09 6.63 -12.28
CA THR A 13 -1.46 8.02 -12.57
C THR A 13 -0.23 8.82 -13.01
N PRO A 14 -0.23 9.43 -14.21
CA PRO A 14 0.90 10.20 -14.69
C PRO A 14 1.31 11.31 -13.72
N TYR A 15 2.62 11.49 -13.55
CA TYR A 15 3.21 12.51 -12.67
C TYR A 15 2.87 12.36 -11.19
N ARG A 16 2.29 11.24 -10.75
CA ARG A 16 2.01 10.97 -9.34
C ARG A 16 2.95 9.91 -8.78
N ILE A 17 3.51 10.22 -7.61
CA ILE A 17 4.37 9.35 -6.81
C ILE A 17 3.65 9.05 -5.49
N LEU A 18 3.69 7.79 -5.07
CA LEU A 18 3.32 7.38 -3.71
C LEU A 18 4.61 7.22 -2.90
N ALA A 19 4.68 7.84 -1.74
CA ALA A 19 5.86 7.78 -0.88
C ALA A 19 5.51 7.67 0.60
N VAL A 20 6.48 7.27 1.42
CA VAL A 20 6.38 7.31 2.89
C VAL A 20 7.35 8.36 3.42
N ASP A 21 6.86 9.20 4.34
CA ASP A 21 7.68 10.17 5.03
C ASP A 21 8.66 9.46 5.98
N ARG A 22 9.95 9.74 5.86
CA ARG A 22 11.00 9.12 6.67
C ARG A 22 10.94 9.57 8.13
N VAL A 23 10.51 10.80 8.38
CA VAL A 23 10.45 11.39 9.72
C VAL A 23 9.18 10.96 10.44
N ASN A 24 8.07 10.86 9.70
CA ASN A 24 6.81 10.34 10.21
C ASN A 24 6.37 9.10 9.40
N PRO A 25 6.83 7.90 9.78
CA PRO A 25 6.63 6.69 8.98
C PRO A 25 5.18 6.18 8.92
N GLN A 26 4.26 6.77 9.69
CA GLN A 26 2.80 6.57 9.58
C GLN A 26 2.13 7.62 8.66
N THR A 27 2.93 8.40 7.92
CA THR A 27 2.46 9.35 6.92
C THR A 27 2.83 8.86 5.52
N VAL A 28 1.81 8.65 4.70
CA VAL A 28 1.94 8.39 3.28
C VAL A 28 1.69 9.69 2.51
N LEU A 29 2.44 9.87 1.42
CA LEU A 29 2.43 11.07 0.61
C LEU A 29 1.97 10.69 -0.80
N LEU A 30 0.95 11.38 -1.29
CA LEU A 30 0.64 11.44 -2.73
C LEU A 30 1.21 12.74 -3.28
N ILE A 31 2.23 12.61 -4.12
CA ILE A 31 2.99 13.73 -4.67
C ILE A 31 2.66 13.83 -6.16
N ASP A 32 1.86 14.83 -6.51
CA ASP A 32 1.59 15.21 -7.91
C ASP A 32 2.67 16.20 -8.36
N LEU A 33 3.48 15.83 -9.34
CA LEU A 33 4.52 16.71 -9.91
C LEU A 33 3.93 17.75 -10.88
N LYS A 34 2.65 17.65 -11.21
CA LYS A 34 1.92 18.62 -12.04
C LYS A 34 0.45 18.68 -11.57
N PRO A 35 -0.04 19.81 -11.02
CA PRO A 35 0.59 21.13 -10.90
C PRO A 35 1.40 21.35 -9.60
N TYR A 36 2.13 20.36 -9.08
CA TYR A 36 2.82 20.40 -7.77
C TYR A 36 1.87 20.44 -6.58
N ARG A 37 1.29 19.28 -6.25
CA ARG A 37 0.47 19.09 -5.06
C ARG A 37 1.04 17.97 -4.20
N ILE A 38 0.99 18.14 -2.89
CA ILE A 38 1.33 17.07 -1.95
C ILE A 38 0.13 16.87 -1.02
N LEU A 39 -0.44 15.68 -1.06
CA LEU A 39 -1.43 15.24 -0.07
C LEU A 39 -0.73 14.34 0.95
N ARG A 40 -0.96 14.62 2.23
CA ARG A 40 -0.45 13.82 3.35
C ARG A 40 -1.60 13.01 3.93
N LEU A 41 -1.40 11.70 4.00
CA LEU A 41 -2.37 10.74 4.50
C LEU A 41 -1.81 10.12 5.77
N GLY A 42 -2.50 10.32 6.89
CA GLY A 42 -2.22 9.57 8.11
C GLY A 42 -2.77 8.15 7.95
N VAL A 43 -1.96 7.16 8.29
CA VAL A 43 -2.34 5.74 8.26
C VAL A 43 -2.04 5.09 9.59
N GLU A 44 -2.80 4.06 9.95
CA GLU A 44 -2.66 3.40 11.25
C GLU A 44 -1.44 2.47 11.33
N ILE A 45 -0.87 2.10 10.18
CA ILE A 45 0.28 1.22 10.07
C ILE A 45 1.57 1.97 9.74
N VAL A 46 2.72 1.35 10.02
CA VAL A 46 4.01 1.76 9.42
C VAL A 46 4.23 0.91 8.16
N PRO A 47 4.04 1.46 6.95
CA PRO A 47 4.14 0.67 5.73
C PRO A 47 5.59 0.23 5.49
N LYS A 48 5.77 -1.05 5.19
CA LYS A 48 7.04 -1.64 4.73
C LYS A 48 7.04 -1.92 3.23
N PHE A 49 5.85 -2.16 2.69
CA PHE A 49 5.65 -2.42 1.27
C PHE A 49 4.61 -1.46 0.72
N LEU A 50 4.83 -1.03 -0.52
CA LEU A 50 3.95 -0.16 -1.28
C LEU A 50 3.67 -0.81 -2.62
N LEU A 51 2.40 -0.86 -3.01
CA LEU A 51 2.00 -1.21 -4.37
C LEU A 51 1.00 -0.18 -4.88
N ALA A 52 1.07 0.12 -6.17
CA ALA A 52 0.09 0.94 -6.85
C ALA A 52 -0.67 0.07 -7.86
N THR A 53 -1.99 0.15 -7.81
CA THR A 53 -2.91 -0.58 -8.69
C THR A 53 -3.67 0.42 -9.57
N ALA A 54 -4.44 -0.07 -10.54
CA ALA A 54 -5.25 0.80 -11.38
C ALA A 54 -6.39 1.50 -10.60
N TRP A 55 -6.87 0.90 -9.51
CA TRP A 55 -7.97 1.42 -8.70
C TRP A 55 -7.49 2.19 -7.45
N GLY A 56 -6.21 2.09 -7.06
CA GLY A 56 -5.73 2.74 -5.86
C GLY A 56 -4.34 2.30 -5.40
N TYR A 57 -4.16 2.23 -4.09
CA TYR A 57 -2.88 1.96 -3.44
C TYR A 57 -3.02 0.88 -2.38
N ILE A 58 -1.94 0.12 -2.21
CA ILE A 58 -1.84 -0.92 -1.19
C ILE A 58 -0.63 -0.59 -0.32
N LEU A 59 -0.89 -0.49 0.97
CA LEU A 59 0.12 -0.26 2.00
C LEU A 59 0.18 -1.49 2.87
N ALA A 60 1.37 -2.04 3.08
CA ALA A 60 1.51 -3.29 3.78
C ALA A 60 2.59 -3.18 4.87
N SER A 61 2.23 -3.53 6.10
CA SER A 61 3.17 -3.72 7.21
C SER A 61 3.64 -5.18 7.24
N GLN A 62 4.04 -5.71 8.39
CA GLN A 62 4.37 -7.15 8.50
C GLN A 62 3.13 -8.03 8.54
N THR A 63 2.02 -7.56 9.11
CA THR A 63 0.84 -8.41 9.36
C THR A 63 -0.46 -7.74 8.90
N GLN A 64 -0.39 -6.52 8.37
CA GLN A 64 -1.57 -5.77 7.96
C GLN A 64 -1.39 -5.23 6.56
N ILE A 65 -2.46 -5.30 5.78
CA ILE A 65 -2.58 -4.71 4.46
C ILE A 65 -3.72 -3.69 4.52
N VAL A 66 -3.44 -2.44 4.20
CA VAL A 66 -4.40 -1.34 4.11
C VAL A 66 -4.57 -0.98 2.63
N LEU A 67 -5.81 -0.87 2.20
CA LEU A 67 -6.19 -0.55 0.83
C LEU A 67 -6.73 0.86 0.79
N LEU A 68 -6.18 1.68 -0.09
CA LEU A 68 -6.61 3.06 -0.32
C LEU A 68 -7.16 3.21 -1.75
N ASP A 69 -8.19 4.03 -1.92
CA ASP A 69 -8.61 4.50 -3.25
C ASP A 69 -7.59 5.50 -3.86
N GLN A 70 -7.86 5.97 -5.08
CA GLN A 70 -7.00 6.96 -5.76
C GLN A 70 -6.93 8.34 -5.08
N ASP A 71 -7.90 8.65 -4.22
CA ASP A 71 -7.95 9.88 -3.41
C ASP A 71 -7.21 9.71 -2.08
N GLY A 72 -6.79 8.49 -1.74
CA GLY A 72 -6.13 8.16 -0.49
C GLY A 72 -7.07 7.83 0.66
N ARG A 73 -8.36 7.59 0.40
CA ARG A 73 -9.32 7.12 1.41
C ARG A 73 -9.15 5.63 1.62
N GLN A 74 -9.18 5.19 2.87
CA GLN A 74 -9.15 3.76 3.18
C GLN A 74 -10.46 3.10 2.76
N VAL A 75 -10.36 2.08 1.91
CA VAL A 75 -11.50 1.29 1.40
C VAL A 75 -11.54 -0.12 1.98
N GLY A 76 -10.46 -0.56 2.63
CA GLY A 76 -10.42 -1.86 3.27
C GLY A 76 -9.12 -2.14 4.00
N GLN A 77 -9.14 -3.21 4.79
CA GLN A 77 -8.00 -3.72 5.54
C GLN A 77 -8.06 -5.24 5.59
N ILE A 78 -6.89 -5.88 5.52
CA ILE A 78 -6.74 -7.33 5.60
C ILE A 78 -5.65 -7.63 6.62
N GLU A 79 -5.96 -8.53 7.55
CA GLU A 79 -4.99 -9.10 8.49
C GLU A 79 -4.32 -10.33 7.88
N VAL A 80 -3.00 -10.44 8.06
CA VAL A 80 -2.18 -11.56 7.60
C VAL A 80 -1.62 -12.26 8.83
N ALA A 81 -1.88 -13.57 8.94
CA ALA A 81 -1.59 -14.34 10.15
C ALA A 81 -0.10 -14.48 10.49
N SER A 82 0.78 -14.42 9.49
CA SER A 82 2.23 -14.57 9.63
C SER A 82 2.97 -13.37 9.04
N ALA A 83 4.19 -13.12 9.53
CA ALA A 83 4.99 -11.98 9.08
C ALA A 83 5.28 -12.05 7.58
N MET A 84 4.78 -11.06 6.86
CA MET A 84 4.98 -10.87 5.44
C MET A 84 6.40 -10.45 5.14
N THR A 85 7.01 -11.11 4.17
CA THR A 85 8.36 -10.86 3.70
C THR A 85 8.37 -10.21 2.32
N ALA A 86 7.32 -10.42 1.51
CA ALA A 86 7.12 -9.76 0.24
C ALA A 86 5.63 -9.74 -0.15
N ILE A 87 5.27 -8.79 -1.00
CA ILE A 87 3.94 -8.68 -1.60
C ILE A 87 4.04 -8.19 -3.04
N ALA A 88 3.19 -8.72 -3.92
CA ALA A 88 3.09 -8.29 -5.31
C ALA A 88 1.65 -8.42 -5.81
N SER A 89 1.23 -7.54 -6.72
CA SER A 89 -0.01 -7.76 -7.48
C SER A 89 0.27 -8.64 -8.70
N PHE A 90 -0.59 -9.62 -8.96
CA PHE A 90 -0.50 -10.45 -10.17
C PHE A 90 -1.72 -10.27 -11.11
N SER A 91 -2.78 -9.62 -10.61
CA SER A 91 -3.94 -9.22 -11.39
C SER A 91 -4.55 -7.95 -10.80
N HIS A 92 -5.63 -7.46 -11.40
CA HIS A 92 -6.27 -6.21 -10.96
C HIS A 92 -6.76 -6.27 -9.49
N TYR A 93 -7.22 -7.43 -9.02
CA TYR A 93 -7.67 -7.65 -7.64
C TYR A 93 -6.90 -8.77 -6.92
N GLY A 94 -5.86 -9.32 -7.54
CA GLY A 94 -5.12 -10.47 -7.00
C GLY A 94 -3.76 -10.06 -6.43
N LEU A 95 -3.50 -10.46 -5.19
CA LEU A 95 -2.22 -10.31 -4.52
C LEU A 95 -1.55 -11.65 -4.25
N LEU A 96 -0.23 -11.69 -4.40
CA LEU A 96 0.64 -12.72 -3.88
C LEU A 96 1.31 -12.17 -2.62
N VAL A 97 1.18 -12.90 -1.51
CA VAL A 97 1.72 -12.54 -0.20
C VAL A 97 2.66 -13.65 0.26
N ALA A 98 3.96 -13.36 0.33
CA ALA A 98 4.93 -14.28 0.90
C ALA A 98 5.07 -14.04 2.40
N THR A 99 5.01 -15.10 3.21
CA THR A 99 5.13 -15.03 4.67
C THR A 99 6.20 -15.98 5.19
N TRP A 100 6.77 -15.66 6.35
CA TRP A 100 7.69 -16.53 7.10
C TRP A 100 7.34 -16.48 8.59
N ASP A 101 7.14 -17.65 9.21
CA ASP A 101 6.77 -17.75 10.64
C ASP A 101 7.95 -18.09 11.56
N GLY A 102 9.16 -18.21 11.01
CA GLY A 102 10.36 -18.67 11.73
C GLY A 102 10.77 -20.10 11.39
N GLN A 103 9.84 -20.92 10.90
CA GLN A 103 10.05 -22.33 10.58
C GLN A 103 9.76 -22.63 9.11
N GLN A 104 8.68 -22.07 8.55
CA GLN A 104 8.24 -22.34 7.20
C GLN A 104 7.89 -21.05 6.43
N GLY A 105 8.20 -21.06 5.14
CA GLY A 105 7.77 -20.06 4.18
C GLY A 105 6.52 -20.50 3.46
N CYS A 106 5.56 -19.58 3.32
CA CYS A 106 4.32 -19.81 2.56
C CYS A 106 4.12 -18.68 1.55
N LEU A 107 3.50 -19.02 0.41
CA LEU A 107 3.02 -18.05 -0.57
C LEU A 107 1.50 -18.16 -0.65
N HIS A 108 0.83 -17.08 -0.28
CA HIS A 108 -0.64 -16.98 -0.28
C HIS A 108 -1.12 -16.20 -1.49
N THR A 109 -2.29 -16.59 -1.99
CA THR A 109 -3.04 -15.81 -2.99
C THR A 109 -4.22 -15.16 -2.30
N VAL A 110 -4.38 -13.85 -2.47
CA VAL A 110 -5.48 -13.08 -1.89
C VAL A 110 -6.29 -12.44 -3.02
N ASP A 111 -7.60 -12.69 -3.03
CA ASP A 111 -8.55 -11.96 -3.88
C ASP A 111 -9.19 -10.82 -3.08
N LEU A 112 -8.90 -9.59 -3.49
CA LEU A 112 -9.38 -8.39 -2.81
C LEU A 112 -10.90 -8.23 -2.86
N ARG A 113 -11.59 -8.89 -3.80
CA ARG A 113 -13.06 -8.85 -3.91
C ARG A 113 -13.73 -9.66 -2.81
N GLU A 114 -13.09 -10.72 -2.35
CA GLU A 114 -13.60 -11.58 -1.28
C GLU A 114 -13.35 -10.99 0.11
N ALA A 115 -12.40 -10.06 0.22
CA ALA A 115 -12.02 -9.41 1.46
C ALA A 115 -13.03 -8.34 1.95
N GLY A 116 -14.22 -8.25 1.34
CA GLY A 116 -15.26 -7.30 1.74
C GLY A 116 -14.91 -5.83 1.45
N VAL A 117 -13.99 -5.60 0.50
CA VAL A 117 -13.54 -4.26 0.10
C VAL A 117 -14.56 -3.70 -0.88
N ASP A 118 -15.26 -2.65 -0.48
CA ASP A 118 -16.24 -1.98 -1.34
C ASP A 118 -15.50 -1.06 -2.32
N LEU A 119 -14.93 -1.69 -3.35
CA LEU A 119 -14.30 -0.99 -4.47
C LEU A 119 -15.42 -0.42 -5.36
N LEU A 120 -16.03 0.68 -4.92
CA LEU A 120 -17.01 1.42 -5.71
C LEU A 120 -16.28 2.18 -6.82
N PHE A 121 -16.69 1.94 -8.07
CA PHE A 121 -16.15 2.57 -9.29
C PHE A 121 -17.06 3.70 -9.76
#